data_AF-A0A3D5DZQ9-F1
#
_entry.id   AF-A0A3D5DZQ9-F1
#
_cell.length_a   1.000
_cell.length_b   1.000
_cell.length_c   1.000
_cell.angle_alpha   90.00
_cell.angle_beta   90.00
_cell.angle_gamma   90.00
#
_symmetry.space_group_name_H-M   'P 1'
#
loop_
_entity.id
_entity.type
_entity.pdbx_description
1 polymer ?
#
loop_
_entity_poly.entity_id
_entity_poly.type
_entity_poly.pdbx_seq_one_letter_code
_entity_poly.pdbx_strand_id
1 'polypeptide(L)' 'MNCGWVLAANIAADLSAWCRLLGLYDCDDLKDTEPDTLRYRLWALPARARVLKISRTWPWKHAFLACWQRLCDLPESA' A
#
# COMPACT_ATOMS: atom_id res chain seq x y z
N MET A 1 -2.74 -23.22 16.17
CA MET A 1 -3.69 -22.81 15.11
C MET A 1 -3.41 -21.36 14.75
N ASN A 2 -3.54 -21.00 13.48
CA ASN A 2 -2.92 -19.86 12.78
C ASN A 2 -3.45 -18.44 13.10
N CYS A 3 -3.73 -18.10 14.36
CA CYS A 3 -4.31 -16.77 14.70
C CYS A 3 -3.45 -15.58 14.24
N GLY A 4 -2.12 -15.75 14.20
CA GLY A 4 -1.20 -14.71 13.71
C GLY A 4 -1.37 -14.38 12.22
N TRP A 5 -1.80 -15.34 11.40
CA TRP A 5 -2.00 -15.12 9.96
C TRP A 5 -3.28 -14.33 9.67
N VAL A 6 -4.31 -14.52 10.49
CA VAL A 6 -5.58 -13.76 10.39
C VAL A 6 -5.34 -12.28 10.70
N LEU A 7 -4.59 -11.99 11.77
CA LEU A 7 -4.22 -10.61 12.12
C LEU A 7 -3.36 -9.95 11.04
N ALA A 8 -2.35 -10.66 10.53
CA ALA A 8 -1.50 -10.14 9.46
C ALA A 8 -2.30 -9.88 8.16
N ALA A 9 -3.25 -10.75 7.83
CA ALA A 9 -4.13 -10.58 6.67
C ALA A 9 -5.05 -9.37 6.83
N ASN A 10 -5.63 -9.17 8.02
CA ASN A 10 -6.49 -8.02 8.30
C ASN A 10 -5.71 -6.70 8.24
N ILE A 11 -4.51 -6.64 8.84
CA ILE A 11 -3.65 -5.44 8.76
C ILE A 11 -3.30 -5.13 7.29
N ALA A 12 -3.00 -6.15 6.49
CA ALA A 12 -2.71 -5.96 5.07
C ALA A 12 -3.95 -5.50 4.27
N ALA A 13 -5.14 -6.00 4.62
CA ALA A 13 -6.40 -5.58 4.00
C ALA A 13 -6.73 -4.13 4.38
N ASP A 14 -6.57 -3.76 5.64
CA ASP A 14 -6.76 -2.38 6.12
C ASP A 14 -5.77 -1.44 5.44
N LEU A 15 -4.47 -1.77 5.43
CA LEU A 15 -3.47 -0.98 4.69
C LEU A 15 -3.84 -0.79 3.22
N SER A 16 -4.33 -1.85 2.57
CA SER A 16 -4.76 -1.78 1.16
C SER A 16 -5.96 -0.87 0.97
N ALA A 17 -6.96 -0.94 1.86
CA ALA A 17 -8.14 -0.09 1.83
C ALA A 17 -7.79 1.38 2.07
N TRP A 18 -6.93 1.67 3.06
CA TRP A 18 -6.50 3.02 3.41
C TRP A 18 -5.64 3.64 2.31
N CYS A 19 -4.73 2.86 1.69
CA CYS A 19 -3.95 3.31 0.55
C CYS A 19 -4.85 3.70 -0.62
N ARG A 20 -5.93 2.95 -0.86
CA ARG A 20 -6.88 3.26 -1.93
C ARG A 20 -7.74 4.49 -1.63
N LEU A 21 -8.25 4.60 -0.41
CA LEU A 21 -9.14 5.69 0.02
C LEU A 21 -8.43 7.02 0.20
N LEU A 22 -7.22 7.01 0.79
CA LEU A 22 -6.51 8.22 1.22
C LEU A 22 -5.28 8.50 0.36
N GLY A 23 -4.65 7.46 -0.16
CA GLY A 23 -3.34 7.56 -0.82
C GLY A 23 -3.38 7.55 -2.35
N LEU A 24 -4.43 7.01 -2.97
CA LEU A 24 -4.52 6.75 -4.41
C LEU A 24 -5.83 7.24 -5.04
N TYR A 25 -6.62 8.04 -4.31
CA TYR A 25 -7.93 8.53 -4.76
C TYR A 25 -7.86 9.41 -6.02
N ASP A 26 -6.68 9.97 -6.31
CA ASP A 26 -6.35 10.83 -7.45
C ASP A 26 -5.63 10.09 -8.59
N CYS A 27 -5.44 8.77 -8.47
CA CYS A 27 -4.82 7.93 -9.50
C CYS A 27 -5.88 7.06 -10.18
N ASP A 28 -6.43 7.50 -11.32
CA ASP A 28 -7.52 6.79 -12.03
C ASP A 28 -7.21 5.30 -12.33
N ASP A 29 -5.97 4.97 -12.68
CA ASP A 29 -5.56 3.57 -12.96
C ASP A 29 -5.52 2.65 -11.71
N LEU A 30 -5.43 3.26 -10.51
CA LEU A 30 -5.21 2.56 -9.23
C LEU A 30 -6.39 2.69 -8.25
N LYS A 31 -7.29 3.63 -8.50
CA LYS A 31 -8.48 3.90 -7.68
C LYS A 31 -9.53 2.81 -7.80
N ASP A 32 -9.71 2.22 -8.98
CA ASP A 32 -10.76 1.21 -9.24
C ASP A 32 -10.25 -0.23 -9.31
N THR A 33 -8.95 -0.45 -9.17
CA THR A 33 -8.34 -1.77 -9.35
C THR A 33 -8.68 -2.75 -8.24
N GLU A 34 -8.82 -4.04 -8.56
CA GLU A 34 -9.03 -5.07 -7.54
C GLU A 34 -7.88 -5.13 -6.51
N PRO A 35 -8.17 -5.50 -5.24
CA PRO A 35 -7.17 -5.61 -4.18
C PRO A 35 -5.99 -6.51 -4.55
N ASP A 36 -6.25 -7.59 -5.28
CA ASP A 36 -5.20 -8.52 -5.72
C ASP A 36 -4.27 -7.90 -6.78
N THR A 37 -4.85 -7.08 -7.67
CA THR A 37 -4.05 -6.32 -8.64
C THR A 37 -3.20 -5.26 -7.93
N LEU A 38 -3.74 -4.60 -6.91
CA LEU A 38 -2.99 -3.68 -6.04
C LEU A 38 -1.86 -4.41 -5.29
N ARG A 39 -2.12 -5.63 -4.81
CA ARG A 39 -1.12 -6.48 -4.16
C ARG A 39 0.03 -6.79 -5.12
N TYR A 40 -0.26 -7.15 -6.35
CA TYR A 40 0.78 -7.47 -7.33
C TYR A 40 1.52 -6.21 -7.83
N ARG A 41 0.81 -5.10 -8.00
CA ARG A 41 1.37 -3.87 -8.57
C ARG A 41 2.13 -3.03 -7.56
N LEU A 42 1.62 -2.83 -6.34
CA LEU A 42 2.27 -2.03 -5.30
C LEU A 42 2.96 -2.89 -4.23
N TRP A 43 2.31 -3.98 -3.79
CA TRP A 43 2.73 -4.76 -2.62
C TRP A 43 3.51 -6.03 -2.93
N ALA A 44 3.98 -6.21 -4.16
CA ALA A 44 4.93 -7.28 -4.51
C ALA A 44 6.31 -7.09 -3.83
N LEU A 45 6.48 -5.95 -3.16
CA LEU A 45 7.68 -5.58 -2.45
C LEU A 45 7.83 -6.36 -1.13
N PRO A 46 9.06 -6.71 -0.73
CA PRO A 46 9.29 -7.49 0.48
C PRO A 46 8.86 -6.69 1.72
N ALA A 47 7.78 -7.13 2.36
CA ALA A 47 7.17 -6.51 3.54
C ALA A 47 8.05 -6.46 4.81
N ARG A 48 9.25 -7.06 4.78
CA ARG A 48 10.17 -7.16 5.93
C ARG A 48 11.47 -6.40 5.73
N ALA A 49 11.61 -5.65 4.63
CA ALA A 49 12.82 -4.89 4.35
C ALA A 49 12.77 -3.53 5.05
N ARG A 50 13.80 -3.20 5.83
CA ARG A 50 13.98 -1.85 6.40
C ARG A 50 14.30 -0.80 5.33
N VAL A 51 14.87 -1.23 4.21
CA VAL A 51 15.21 -0.38 3.08
C VAL A 51 14.54 -0.96 1.85
N LEU A 52 13.65 -0.17 1.26
CA LEU A 52 12.93 -0.54 0.06
C LEU A 52 13.58 0.12 -1.16
N LYS A 53 14.14 -0.70 -2.07
CA LYS A 53 14.71 -0.20 -3.33
C LYS A 53 13.64 -0.25 -4.42
N ILE A 54 13.22 0.92 -4.86
CA ILE A 54 12.22 1.07 -5.93
C ILE A 54 12.95 1.32 -7.26
N SER A 55 12.61 0.55 -8.30
CA SER A 55 13.16 0.76 -9.64
C SER A 55 12.73 2.11 -10.22
N ARG A 56 13.63 2.78 -10.95
CA ARG A 56 13.32 4.05 -11.62
C ARG A 56 12.28 3.92 -12.73
N THR A 57 12.19 2.75 -13.37
CA THR A 57 11.27 2.48 -14.49
C THR A 57 9.94 1.89 -14.04
N TRP A 58 9.73 1.74 -12.72
CA TRP A 58 8.51 1.14 -12.21
C TRP A 58 7.33 2.11 -12.37
N PRO A 59 6.27 1.74 -13.12
CA PRO A 59 5.22 2.67 -13.52
C PRO A 59 4.42 3.23 -12.32
N TRP A 60 4.31 2.47 -11.24
CA TRP A 60 3.55 2.87 -10.05
C TRP A 60 4.41 3.55 -8.97
N LYS A 61 5.66 3.88 -9.26
CA LYS A 61 6.59 4.55 -8.32
C LYS A 61 5.99 5.82 -7.73
N HIS A 62 5.47 6.69 -8.58
CA HIS A 62 4.95 7.99 -8.14
C HIS A 62 3.72 7.84 -7.27
N ALA A 63 2.78 6.97 -7.67
CA ALA A 63 1.60 6.65 -6.90
C ALA A 63 1.95 6.04 -5.53
N PHE A 64 2.90 5.09 -5.49
CA PHE A 64 3.40 4.51 -4.24
C PHE A 64 4.01 5.56 -3.31
N LEU A 65 4.90 6.42 -3.82
CA LEU A 65 5.56 7.45 -3.01
C LEU A 65 4.57 8.50 -2.49
N ALA A 66 3.61 8.93 -3.32
CA ALA A 66 2.57 9.87 -2.92
C ALA A 66 1.68 9.28 -1.82
N CYS A 67 1.25 8.02 -1.99
CA CYS A 67 0.50 7.29 -0.98
C CYS A 67 1.30 7.16 0.33
N TRP A 68 2.58 6.78 0.24
CA TRP A 68 3.46 6.63 1.41
C TRP A 68 3.64 7.94 2.17
N GLN A 69 3.89 9.05 1.45
CA GLN A 69 4.02 10.36 2.07
C GLN A 69 2.74 10.78 2.78
N ARG A 70 1.58 10.60 2.13
CA ARG A 70 0.27 10.91 2.74
C ARG A 70 0.01 10.11 4.01
N LEU A 71 0.39 8.83 4.02
CA LEU A 71 0.29 8.00 5.23
C LEU A 71 1.20 8.48 6.36
N CYS A 72 2.42 8.92 6.04
CA CYS A 72 3.33 9.53 7.02
C CYS A 72 2.83 10.88 7.54
N ASP A 73 2.07 11.61 6.73
CA ASP A 73 1.49 12.91 7.07
C ASP A 73 0.14 12.78 7.81
N LEU A 74 -0.39 11.56 7.98
CA LEU A 74 -1.59 11.35 8.77
C LEU A 74 -1.34 11.81 10.21
N PRO A 75 -2.21 12.66 10.78
CA PRO A 75 -2.04 13.10 12.16
C PRO A 75 -2.06 11.87 13.07
N GLU A 76 -1.12 11.80 14.01
CA GLU A 76 -1.19 10.81 15.08
C GLU A 76 -2.53 11.00 15.78
N SER A 77 -3.35 9.94 15.81
CA SER A 77 -4.60 9.95 16.55
C SER A 77 -4.29 10.30 18.02
N ALA A 78 -4.72 11.50 18.43
CA ALA A 78 -4.57 12.01 19.80
C ALA A 78 -5.33 11.17 20.82
#